data_AF-A0AAD9ZTB3-F1
#
_entry.id   AF-A0AAD9ZTB3-F1
#
_cell.length_a   1.000
_cell.length_b   1.000
_cell.length_c   1.000
_cell.angle_alpha   90.00
_cell.angle_beta   90.00
_cell.angle_gamma   90.00
#
_symmetry.space_group_name_H-M   'P 1'
#
loop_
_entity.id
_entity.type
_entity.pdbx_description
1 polymer ?
#
loop_
_entity_poly.entity_id
_entity_poly.type
_entity_poly.pdbx_seq_one_letter_code
_entity_poly.pdbx_strand_id
1 'polypeptide(L)'
;MDWRVQFEAAFETLLLRLRADMAIKVLVVVNSQLMRFSTGEVQYGNRSSQVVYGLAECVHNVSHKDCEVCLEKSNDKLLKCCGGGNNYKDGGTVMVAGHCMVRYETYKFFSRVRSGGRLDASNGSSSSGAVNVLVSNENGGGKCFRSKVVAVWGVGLGCLVVVVFCAWLLRRSVVNKTKVHGLSLNCTRDTE
;
A
#
# COMPACT_ATOMS: atom_id res chain seq x y z
N MET A 1 -7.76 1.60 -23.58
CA MET A 1 -6.84 2.14 -22.55
C MET A 1 -6.91 1.26 -21.32
N ASP A 2 -5.78 1.02 -20.65
CA ASP A 2 -5.75 0.28 -19.39
C ASP A 2 -6.24 1.18 -18.23
N TRP A 3 -7.30 0.76 -17.54
CA TRP A 3 -7.90 1.51 -16.43
C TRP A 3 -6.93 1.68 -15.25
N ARG A 4 -5.94 0.80 -15.11
CA ARG A 4 -4.92 0.88 -14.05
C ARG A 4 -4.05 2.12 -14.20
N VAL A 5 -3.70 2.47 -15.44
CA VAL A 5 -2.91 3.66 -15.75
C VAL A 5 -3.73 4.93 -15.49
N GLN A 6 -5.03 4.89 -15.82
CA GLN A 6 -5.94 6.01 -15.56
C GLN A 6 -6.16 6.23 -14.06
N PHE A 7 -6.28 5.14 -13.29
CA PHE A 7 -6.38 5.21 -11.84
C PHE A 7 -5.13 5.82 -11.21
N GLU A 8 -3.93 5.37 -11.61
CA GLU A 8 -2.66 5.90 -11.09
C GLU A 8 -2.56 7.42 -11.26
N ALA A 9 -2.85 7.92 -12.47
CA ALA A 9 -2.82 9.37 -12.73
C ALA A 9 -3.85 10.14 -11.91
N ALA A 10 -5.07 9.60 -11.76
CA ALA A 10 -6.11 10.22 -10.96
C ALA A 10 -5.77 10.21 -9.46
N PHE A 11 -5.15 9.14 -8.98
CA PHE A 11 -4.73 8.98 -7.60
C PHE A 11 -3.62 9.98 -7.23
N GLU A 12 -2.58 10.09 -8.05
CA GLU A 12 -1.53 11.12 -7.91
C GLU A 12 -2.12 12.53 -7.89
N THR A 13 -3.02 12.82 -8.83
CA THR A 13 -3.70 14.11 -8.91
C THR A 13 -4.52 14.42 -7.66
N LEU A 14 -5.24 13.43 -7.14
CA LEU A 14 -6.02 13.56 -5.92
C LEU A 14 -5.12 13.88 -4.72
N LEU A 15 -4.02 13.14 -4.53
CA LEU A 15 -3.10 13.34 -3.42
C LEU A 15 -2.41 14.71 -3.48
N LEU A 16 -2.02 15.18 -4.67
CA LEU A 16 -1.47 16.52 -4.88
C LEU A 16 -2.49 17.61 -4.54
N ARG A 17 -3.74 17.44 -4.97
CA ARG A 17 -4.82 18.39 -4.68
C ARG A 17 -5.10 18.49 -3.19
N LEU A 18 -5.19 17.36 -2.49
CA LEU A 18 -5.40 17.34 -1.04
C LEU A 18 -4.28 18.08 -0.29
N ARG A 19 -3.03 17.88 -0.70
CA ARG A 19 -1.88 18.58 -0.12
C ARG A 19 -1.96 20.10 -0.35
N ALA A 20 -2.23 20.52 -1.59
CA ALA A 20 -2.32 21.94 -1.94
C ALA A 20 -3.46 22.65 -1.20
N ASP A 21 -4.65 22.04 -1.15
CA ASP A 21 -5.81 22.61 -0.46
C ASP A 21 -5.57 22.75 1.06
N MET A 22 -4.85 21.78 1.65
CA MET A 22 -4.45 21.84 3.06
C MET A 22 -3.47 22.98 3.32
N ALA A 23 -2.47 23.19 2.45
CA ALA A 23 -1.51 24.29 2.59
C ALA A 23 -2.20 25.66 2.58
N ILE A 24 -3.19 25.87 1.69
CA ILE A 24 -3.95 27.12 1.60
C ILE A 24 -4.76 27.37 2.89
N LYS A 25 -5.41 26.33 3.42
CA LYS A 25 -6.23 26.44 4.64
C LYS A 25 -5.40 26.75 5.89
N VAL A 26 -4.14 26.31 5.95
CA VAL A 26 -3.31 26.63 7.10
C VAL A 26 -2.78 28.07 7.07
N LEU A 27 -2.63 28.67 5.89
CA LEU A 27 -2.15 30.06 5.75
C LEU A 27 -3.22 31.11 6.12
N VAL A 28 -4.51 30.78 6.09
CA VAL A 28 -5.62 31.72 6.36
C VAL A 28 -6.18 31.63 7.79
N VAL A 29 -5.87 30.56 8.53
CA VAL A 29 -6.47 30.30 9.85
C VAL A 29 -5.49 30.64 10.97
N VAL A 30 -5.43 31.93 11.32
CA VAL A 30 -4.66 32.40 12.48
C VAL A 30 -5.42 32.30 13.80
N ASN A 31 -6.76 32.17 13.81
CA ASN A 31 -7.51 32.07 15.06
C ASN A 31 -8.97 31.59 14.92
N SER A 32 -9.19 30.28 14.82
CA SER A 32 -10.40 29.60 15.30
C SER A 32 -10.32 28.11 15.00
N GLN A 33 -11.09 27.31 15.73
CA GLN A 33 -11.24 25.85 15.68
C GLN A 33 -11.78 25.33 14.34
N LEU A 34 -11.30 25.84 13.20
CA LEU A 34 -11.60 25.33 11.89
C LEU A 34 -10.90 23.98 11.74
N MET A 35 -11.69 22.93 11.55
CA MET A 35 -11.20 21.59 11.26
C MET A 35 -10.20 21.68 10.09
N ARG A 36 -8.95 21.29 10.32
CA ARG A 36 -7.88 21.28 9.31
C ARG A 36 -8.03 20.02 8.46
N PHE A 37 -9.04 20.01 7.59
CA PHE A 37 -9.26 18.92 6.66
C PHE A 37 -9.49 19.42 5.23
N SER A 38 -9.13 18.58 4.27
CA SER A 38 -9.49 18.74 2.87
C SER A 38 -10.06 17.44 2.33
N THR A 39 -10.96 17.58 1.36
CA THR A 39 -11.55 16.46 0.65
C THR A 39 -11.48 16.71 -0.85
N GLY A 40 -11.40 15.63 -1.62
CA GLY A 40 -11.30 15.69 -3.07
C GLY A 40 -11.87 14.45 -3.73
N GLU A 41 -12.26 14.58 -4.99
CA GLU A 41 -12.70 13.48 -5.84
C GLU A 41 -12.11 13.67 -7.24
N VAL A 42 -11.64 12.60 -7.85
CA VAL A 42 -11.10 12.60 -9.21
C VAL A 42 -11.69 11.42 -9.98
N GLN A 43 -12.30 11.69 -11.13
CA GLN A 43 -12.82 10.66 -12.02
C GLN A 43 -11.68 10.10 -12.89
N TYR A 44 -11.65 8.77 -13.06
CA TYR A 44 -10.70 8.09 -13.94
C TYR A 44 -11.45 7.26 -14.98
N GLY A 45 -11.09 7.37 -16.25
CA GLY A 45 -11.82 6.66 -17.31
C GLY A 45 -13.19 7.25 -17.63
N ASN A 46 -14.02 6.46 -18.32
CA ASN A 46 -15.24 6.96 -18.98
C ASN A 46 -16.53 6.63 -18.23
N ARG A 47 -16.46 5.92 -17.09
CA ARG A 47 -17.64 5.53 -16.32
C ARG A 47 -17.82 6.44 -15.12
N SER A 48 -19.07 6.80 -14.82
CA SER A 48 -19.41 7.61 -13.64
C SER A 48 -19.11 6.91 -12.31
N SER A 49 -18.92 5.59 -12.32
CA SER A 49 -18.53 4.80 -11.13
C SER A 49 -17.02 4.75 -10.89
N GLN A 50 -16.20 5.22 -11.83
CA GLN A 50 -14.75 5.21 -11.68
C GLN A 50 -14.29 6.55 -11.10
N VAL A 51 -14.48 6.71 -9.79
CA VAL A 51 -14.09 7.91 -9.05
C VAL A 51 -13.28 7.50 -7.83
N VAL A 52 -12.16 8.18 -7.60
CA VAL A 52 -11.40 8.05 -6.37
C VAL A 52 -11.68 9.24 -5.48
N TYR A 53 -12.00 8.96 -4.22
CA TYR A 53 -12.33 9.94 -3.20
C TYR A 53 -11.21 9.97 -2.16
N GLY A 54 -10.87 11.16 -1.69
CA GLY A 54 -9.81 11.32 -0.69
C GLY A 54 -10.14 12.36 0.36
N LEU A 55 -9.63 12.12 1.57
CA LEU A 55 -9.70 13.01 2.72
C LEU A 55 -8.31 13.09 3.35
N ALA A 56 -7.89 14.32 3.67
CA ALA A 56 -6.69 14.59 4.43
C ALA A 56 -7.08 15.45 5.64
N GLU A 57 -6.62 15.06 6.83
CA GLU A 57 -6.92 15.76 8.08
C GLU A 57 -5.65 15.90 8.91
N CYS A 58 -5.40 17.10 9.45
CA CYS A 58 -4.34 17.36 10.40
C CYS A 58 -4.90 17.52 11.81
N VAL A 59 -4.17 17.01 12.80
CA VAL A 59 -4.56 17.10 14.20
C VAL A 59 -4.54 18.56 14.67
N HIS A 60 -5.46 18.92 15.57
CA HIS A 60 -5.71 20.32 15.95
C HIS A 60 -4.48 21.08 16.49
N ASN A 61 -3.53 20.39 17.14
CA ASN A 61 -2.40 21.01 17.83
C ASN A 61 -1.04 20.93 17.12
N VAL A 62 -0.98 20.44 15.88
CA VAL A 62 0.30 20.35 15.16
C VAL A 62 0.65 21.64 14.44
N SER A 63 1.94 21.94 14.32
CA SER A 63 2.40 23.09 13.55
C SER A 63 2.08 22.92 12.07
N HIS A 64 2.00 24.04 11.32
CA HIS A 64 1.79 23.98 9.87
C HIS A 64 2.84 23.11 9.17
N LYS A 65 4.10 23.30 9.56
CA LYS A 65 5.24 22.59 8.99
C LYS A 65 5.15 21.08 9.27
N ASP A 66 4.76 20.71 10.48
CA ASP A 66 4.61 19.30 10.84
C ASP A 66 3.43 18.63 10.13
N CYS A 67 2.33 19.37 9.94
CA CYS A 67 1.19 18.93 9.13
C CYS A 67 1.62 18.72 7.66
N GLU A 68 2.34 19.67 7.07
CA GLU A 68 2.80 19.57 5.68
C GLU A 68 3.74 18.37 5.47
N VAL A 69 4.74 18.22 6.34
CA VAL A 69 5.68 17.09 6.31
C VAL A 69 4.95 15.76 6.52
N CYS A 70 3.93 15.74 7.38
CA CYS A 70 3.12 14.55 7.59
C CYS A 70 2.32 14.17 6.33
N LEU A 71 1.69 15.15 5.66
CA LEU A 71 0.91 14.92 4.45
C LEU A 71 1.80 14.42 3.31
N GLU A 72 3.00 15.00 3.14
CA GLU A 72 3.99 14.52 2.16
C GLU A 72 4.36 13.06 2.41
N LYS A 73 4.75 12.72 3.64
CA LYS A 73 5.09 11.34 4.02
C LYS A 73 3.91 10.38 3.87
N SER A 74 2.69 10.86 4.08
CA SER A 74 1.48 10.06 3.92
C SER A 74 1.21 9.77 2.44
N ASN A 75 1.31 10.79 1.59
CA ASN A 75 1.17 10.66 0.14
C ASN A 75 2.22 9.69 -0.42
N ASP A 76 3.51 9.85 -0.06
CA ASP A 76 4.58 8.95 -0.49
C ASP A 76 4.31 7.48 -0.13
N LYS A 77 3.81 7.24 1.08
CA LYS A 77 3.46 5.88 1.54
C LYS A 77 2.27 5.33 0.76
N LEU A 78 1.27 6.16 0.51
CA LEU A 78 0.08 5.79 -0.27
C LEU A 78 0.45 5.47 -1.71
N LEU A 79 1.27 6.28 -2.38
CA LEU A 79 1.76 6.01 -3.74
C LEU A 79 2.53 4.69 -3.81
N LYS A 80 3.46 4.46 -2.88
CA LYS A 80 4.24 3.22 -2.83
C LYS A 80 3.40 1.97 -2.54
N CYS A 81 2.33 2.11 -1.77
CA CYS A 81 1.51 0.99 -1.32
C CYS A 81 0.34 0.68 -2.26
N CYS A 82 -0.22 1.72 -2.88
CA CYS A 82 -1.57 1.72 -3.44
C CYS A 82 -1.70 2.45 -4.78
N GLY A 83 -0.64 3.12 -5.27
CA GLY A 83 -0.69 4.08 -6.39
C GLY A 83 -1.32 3.53 -7.67
N GLY A 84 -1.10 2.24 -7.94
CA GLY A 84 -1.62 1.58 -9.13
C GLY A 84 -0.68 0.50 -9.63
N GLY A 85 -0.78 0.15 -10.91
CA GLY A 85 -0.09 -0.99 -11.49
C GLY A 85 -0.45 -2.32 -10.80
N ASN A 86 0.56 -3.05 -10.32
CA ASN A 86 0.41 -4.30 -9.56
C ASN A 86 0.12 -4.10 -8.06
N ASN A 87 0.20 -2.86 -7.56
CA ASN A 87 -0.03 -2.51 -6.16
C ASN A 87 -1.37 -1.82 -5.92
N TYR A 88 -2.25 -1.79 -6.92
CA TYR A 88 -3.60 -1.24 -6.79
C TYR A 88 -4.37 -1.80 -5.57
N LYS A 89 -5.06 -0.89 -4.86
CA LYS A 89 -5.97 -1.20 -3.75
C LYS A 89 -7.21 -0.30 -3.85
N ASP A 90 -8.38 -0.83 -3.49
CA ASP A 90 -9.66 -0.11 -3.57
C ASP A 90 -9.86 0.94 -2.45
N GLY A 91 -8.88 1.06 -1.56
CA GLY A 91 -8.90 1.97 -0.42
C GLY A 91 -7.64 1.85 0.43
N GLY A 92 -7.40 2.86 1.25
CA GLY A 92 -6.26 2.87 2.16
C GLY A 92 -6.23 4.08 3.07
N THR A 93 -5.74 3.87 4.29
CA THR A 93 -5.55 4.93 5.29
C THR A 93 -4.10 4.90 5.75
N VAL A 94 -3.48 6.07 5.81
CA VAL A 94 -2.14 6.27 6.36
C VAL A 94 -2.20 7.35 7.44
N MET A 95 -1.62 7.03 8.59
CA MET A 95 -1.38 7.98 9.68
C MET A 95 0.13 8.05 9.92
N VAL A 96 0.68 9.26 9.97
CA VAL A 96 2.12 9.46 10.20
C VAL A 96 2.30 10.24 11.50
N ALA A 97 2.98 9.61 12.46
CA ALA A 97 3.37 10.20 13.76
C ALA A 97 2.21 10.83 14.56
N GLY A 98 0.95 10.48 14.27
CA GLY A 98 -0.21 11.11 14.90
C GLY A 98 -0.42 12.57 14.52
N HIS A 99 0.24 13.07 13.46
CA HIS A 99 0.12 14.47 13.05
C HIS A 99 -0.98 14.69 12.00
N CYS A 100 -1.22 13.68 11.16
CA CYS A 100 -2.22 13.72 10.11
C CYS A 100 -2.72 12.32 9.76
N MET A 101 -3.90 12.29 9.16
CA MET A 101 -4.56 11.12 8.58
C MET A 101 -4.88 11.42 7.12
N VAL A 102 -4.46 10.54 6.21
CA VAL A 102 -4.87 10.57 4.80
C VAL A 102 -5.59 9.27 4.49
N ARG A 103 -6.81 9.38 3.97
CA ARG A 103 -7.64 8.25 3.59
C ARG A 103 -8.13 8.42 2.17
N TYR A 104 -8.09 7.36 1.39
CA TYR A 104 -8.73 7.30 0.08
C TYR A 104 -9.60 6.05 -0.03
N GLU A 105 -10.64 6.14 -0.86
CA GLU A 105 -11.57 5.06 -1.16
C GLU A 105 -12.10 5.21 -2.59
N THR A 106 -12.59 4.12 -3.19
CA THR A 106 -13.30 4.11 -4.48
C THR A 106 -14.80 4.43 -4.35
N TYR A 107 -15.27 4.70 -3.14
CA TYR A 107 -16.61 5.18 -2.83
C TYR A 107 -16.56 6.45 -1.99
N LYS A 108 -17.63 7.24 -2.04
CA LYS A 108 -17.71 8.47 -1.28
C LYS A 108 -17.99 8.17 0.19
N PHE A 109 -17.10 8.61 1.08
CA PHE A 109 -17.20 8.37 2.53
C PHE A 109 -17.33 9.64 3.37
N PHE A 110 -17.26 10.82 2.75
CA PHE A 110 -17.40 12.11 3.43
C PHE A 110 -18.58 12.91 2.86
N SER A 111 -19.26 13.61 3.75
CA SER A 111 -20.31 14.57 3.40
C SER A 111 -19.70 15.96 3.17
N ARG A 112 -20.24 16.72 2.22
CA ARG A 112 -19.85 18.13 2.06
C ARG A 112 -20.46 18.91 3.22
N VAL A 113 -19.64 19.40 4.15
CA VAL A 113 -20.08 20.43 5.09
C VAL A 113 -20.16 21.74 4.29
N ARG A 114 -21.36 22.13 3.88
CA ARG A 114 -21.58 23.47 3.31
C ARG A 114 -21.38 24.49 4.43
N SER A 115 -20.73 25.62 4.15
CA SER A 115 -20.35 26.68 5.10
C SER A 115 -21.54 27.43 5.72
N GLY A 116 -22.42 26.68 6.38
CA GLY A 116 -23.63 27.07 7.04
C GLY A 116 -24.22 25.78 7.61
N GLY A 117 -23.96 25.52 8.89
CA GLY A 117 -24.09 24.23 9.58
C GLY A 117 -25.42 23.50 9.38
N ARG A 118 -25.54 22.82 8.24
CA ARG A 118 -26.55 21.81 7.95
C ARG A 118 -25.86 20.66 7.23
N LEU A 119 -25.79 19.53 7.92
CA LEU A 119 -25.46 18.25 7.30
C LEU A 119 -26.68 17.86 6.46
N ASP A 120 -26.64 18.11 5.15
CA ASP A 120 -27.68 17.58 4.26
C ASP A 120 -27.45 16.07 4.08
N ALA A 121 -28.05 15.29 4.98
CA ALA A 121 -28.32 13.88 4.75
C ALA A 121 -29.48 13.78 3.75
N SER A 122 -29.19 13.38 2.52
CA SER A 122 -30.20 12.94 1.55
C SER A 122 -30.00 11.45 1.35
N ASN A 123 -30.97 10.53 1.46
CA ASN A 123 -32.26 10.48 2.15
C ASN A 123 -32.57 8.97 2.27
N GLY A 124 -33.04 8.50 3.42
CA GLY A 124 -33.31 7.08 3.67
C GLY A 124 -33.84 6.83 5.08
N SER A 125 -35.12 7.15 5.29
CA SER A 125 -36.05 6.65 6.31
C SER A 125 -35.52 6.12 7.66
N SER A 126 -35.94 6.83 8.72
CA SER A 126 -36.45 6.32 10.01
C SER A 126 -35.52 6.21 11.22
N SER A 127 -36.08 6.72 12.33
CA SER A 127 -35.73 6.67 13.76
C SER A 127 -34.47 7.40 14.24
N SER A 128 -34.75 8.47 14.99
CA SER A 128 -33.95 9.04 16.08
C SER A 128 -33.12 8.01 16.83
N GLY A 129 -31.82 8.25 16.94
CA GLY A 129 -30.94 7.52 17.83
C GLY A 129 -29.71 8.39 18.12
N ALA A 130 -29.56 8.79 19.39
CA ALA A 130 -28.32 9.39 19.86
C ALA A 130 -27.16 8.43 19.58
N VAL A 131 -26.17 8.87 18.79
CA VAL A 131 -24.94 8.09 18.59
C VAL A 131 -24.08 8.31 19.82
N ASN A 132 -24.17 7.39 20.78
CA ASN A 132 -23.21 7.29 21.87
C ASN A 132 -21.91 6.72 21.29
N VAL A 133 -20.92 7.59 21.03
CA VAL A 133 -19.58 7.15 20.65
C VAL A 133 -18.86 6.66 21.90
N LEU A 134 -18.92 5.34 22.12
CA LEU A 134 -18.04 4.66 23.06
C LEU A 134 -16.64 4.59 22.43
N VAL A 135 -15.75 5.44 22.92
CA VAL A 135 -14.32 5.39 22.61
C VAL A 135 -13.74 4.17 23.31
N SER A 136 -13.52 3.09 22.57
CA SER A 136 -12.63 2.01 23.03
C SER A 136 -11.20 2.41 22.70
N ASN A 137 -10.42 2.71 23.74
CA ASN A 137 -9.00 2.97 23.63
C ASN A 137 -8.25 1.63 23.62
N GLU A 138 -7.74 1.22 22.45
CA GLU A 138 -6.75 0.15 22.37
C GLU A 138 -5.41 0.70 21.85
N ASN A 139 -4.42 0.61 22.72
CA ASN A 139 -3.01 0.76 22.39
C ASN A 139 -2.62 -0.30 21.35
N GLY A 140 -2.41 0.09 20.10
CA GLY A 140 -2.10 -0.86 19.03
C GLY A 140 -1.26 -0.26 17.91
N GLY A 141 0.05 -0.55 17.93
CA GLY A 141 0.96 -0.25 16.83
C GLY A 141 0.55 -1.01 15.56
N GLY A 142 -0.07 -0.31 14.61
CA GLY A 142 -0.51 -0.88 13.34
C GLY A 142 0.65 -1.08 12.37
N LYS A 143 1.22 -2.29 12.33
CA LYS A 143 2.01 -2.78 11.19
C LYS A 143 1.03 -3.12 10.06
N CYS A 144 1.27 -2.64 8.84
CA CYS A 144 0.55 -3.15 7.66
C CYS A 144 0.80 -4.66 7.56
N PHE A 145 -0.20 -5.47 7.92
CA PHE A 145 -0.10 -6.92 7.83
C PHE A 145 -0.12 -7.32 6.36
N ARG A 146 1.08 -7.60 5.84
CA ARG A 146 1.29 -8.29 4.58
C ARG A 146 0.86 -9.74 4.82
N SER A 147 -0.42 -10.06 4.62
CA SER A 147 -0.82 -11.44 4.30
C SER A 147 -0.23 -11.77 2.94
N LYS A 148 1.03 -12.21 2.91
CA LYS A 148 1.46 -13.12 1.86
C LYS A 148 0.91 -14.48 2.25
N VAL A 149 -0.20 -14.85 1.64
CA VAL A 149 -0.50 -16.27 1.45
C VAL A 149 0.59 -16.75 0.49
N VAL A 150 1.76 -17.10 1.03
CA VAL A 150 2.74 -17.87 0.29
C VAL A 150 2.11 -19.24 0.19
N ALA A 151 1.51 -19.52 -0.96
CA ALA A 151 1.26 -20.89 -1.36
C ALA A 151 2.64 -21.57 -1.40
N VAL A 152 2.98 -22.32 -0.35
CA VAL A 152 4.23 -23.08 -0.24
C VAL A 152 4.15 -24.25 -1.22
N TRP A 153 4.36 -23.96 -2.51
CA TRP A 153 4.66 -24.95 -3.54
C TRP A 153 6.13 -24.86 -3.98
N GLY A 154 6.98 -24.20 -3.18
CA GLY A 154 8.41 -24.04 -3.47
C GLY A 154 9.31 -25.10 -2.83
N VAL A 155 8.96 -25.58 -1.63
CA VAL A 155 9.81 -26.53 -0.90
C VAL A 155 9.71 -27.95 -1.50
N GLY A 156 8.52 -28.34 -1.96
CA GLY A 156 8.31 -29.65 -2.60
C GLY A 156 9.04 -29.79 -3.94
N LEU A 157 8.94 -28.80 -4.82
CA LEU A 157 9.57 -28.81 -6.15
C LEU A 157 11.10 -28.72 -6.07
N GLY A 158 11.63 -27.87 -5.17
CA GLY A 158 13.08 -27.78 -4.95
C GLY A 158 13.67 -29.10 -4.44
N CYS A 159 13.03 -29.73 -3.44
CA CYS A 159 13.47 -31.01 -2.92
C CYS A 159 13.40 -32.13 -3.98
N LEU A 160 12.34 -32.18 -4.79
CA LEU A 160 12.21 -33.17 -5.87
C LEU A 160 13.32 -33.04 -6.92
N VAL A 161 13.64 -31.82 -7.35
CA VAL A 161 14.71 -31.59 -8.34
C VAL A 161 16.08 -31.99 -7.77
N VAL A 162 16.38 -31.65 -6.51
CA VAL A 162 17.64 -32.04 -5.84
C VAL A 162 17.74 -33.56 -5.67
N VAL A 163 16.67 -34.22 -5.24
CA VAL A 163 16.66 -35.69 -5.08
C VAL A 163 16.84 -36.39 -6.42
N VAL A 164 16.16 -35.93 -7.48
CA VAL A 164 16.31 -36.49 -8.84
C VAL A 164 17.72 -36.24 -9.38
N PHE A 165 18.28 -35.04 -9.18
CA PHE A 165 19.64 -34.72 -9.60
C PHE A 165 20.68 -35.52 -8.83
N CYS A 166 20.55 -35.66 -7.51
CA CYS A 166 21.41 -36.53 -6.70
C CYS A 166 21.30 -37.99 -7.14
N ALA A 167 20.10 -38.52 -7.35
CA ALA A 167 19.91 -39.88 -7.84
C ALA A 167 20.54 -40.08 -9.23
N TRP A 168 20.44 -39.09 -10.12
CA TRP A 168 21.09 -39.12 -11.43
C TRP A 168 22.61 -39.08 -11.34
N LEU A 169 23.18 -38.24 -10.47
CA LEU A 169 24.63 -38.20 -10.23
C LEU A 169 25.16 -39.48 -9.59
N LEU A 170 24.42 -40.07 -8.64
CA LEU A 170 24.78 -41.36 -8.04
C LEU A 170 24.72 -42.47 -9.09
N ARG A 171 23.68 -42.51 -9.94
CA ARG A 171 23.61 -43.44 -11.06
C ARG A 171 24.74 -43.23 -12.06
N ARG A 172 25.10 -41.98 -12.39
CA ARG A 172 26.23 -41.67 -13.26
C ARG A 172 27.56 -42.09 -12.64
N SER A 173 27.73 -41.95 -11.33
CA SER A 173 28.93 -42.41 -10.64
C SER A 173 29.04 -43.94 -10.60
N VAL A 174 27.92 -44.66 -10.48
CA VAL A 174 27.87 -46.13 -10.51
C VAL A 174 28.08 -46.67 -11.93
N VAL A 175 27.50 -46.02 -12.94
CA VAL A 175 27.73 -46.31 -14.37
C VAL A 175 29.17 -45.96 -14.78
N ASN A 176 29.76 -44.88 -14.28
CA ASN A 176 31.17 -44.56 -14.51
C ASN A 176 32.11 -45.52 -13.76
N LYS A 177 31.75 -45.98 -12.56
CA LYS A 177 32.53 -46.98 -11.82
C LYS A 177 32.48 -48.37 -12.44
N THR A 178 31.52 -48.65 -13.33
CA THR A 178 31.49 -49.89 -14.13
C THR A 178 32.10 -49.70 -15.53
N LYS A 179 32.65 -48.52 -15.87
CA LYS A 179 33.16 -48.23 -17.23
C LYS A 179 34.58 -47.67 -17.34
N VAL A 180 35.33 -47.52 -16.25
CA VAL A 180 36.77 -47.19 -16.34
C VAL A 180 37.59 -48.15 -15.48
N HIS A 181 37.75 -49.35 -16.03
CA HIS A 181 38.99 -50.11 -15.90
C HIS A 181 40.15 -49.29 -16.49
N GLY A 182 41.34 -49.41 -15.90
CA GLY A 182 42.56 -49.58 -16.70
C GLY A 182 43.37 -48.34 -17.08
N LEU A 183 44.70 -48.54 -16.92
CA LEU A 183 45.85 -47.83 -17.48
C LEU A 183 46.24 -46.51 -16.81
N SER A 184 47.35 -46.50 -16.06
CA SER A 184 48.77 -46.57 -16.48
C SER A 184 49.34 -45.15 -16.51
N LEU A 185 50.05 -44.78 -15.44
CA LEU A 185 50.92 -43.61 -15.39
C LEU A 185 52.36 -44.12 -15.61
N ASN A 186 52.96 -43.56 -16.65
CA ASN A 186 54.19 -43.97 -17.30
C ASN A 186 55.43 -43.79 -16.40
N CYS A 187 56.36 -44.73 -16.51
CA CYS A 187 57.73 -44.60 -15.99
C CYS A 187 58.48 -43.46 -16.71
N THR A 188 59.24 -42.66 -15.95
CA THR A 188 60.49 -42.05 -16.42
C THR A 188 61.57 -42.39 -15.41
N ARG A 189 62.62 -43.03 -15.93
CA ARG A 189 63.89 -43.39 -15.29
C ARG A 189 64.94 -42.57 -16.04
N ASP A 190 65.93 -42.03 -15.33
CA ASP A 190 67.34 -41.80 -15.72
C ASP A 190 67.98 -40.97 -14.57
N THR A 191 68.87 -41.56 -13.75
CA THR A 191 70.35 -41.45 -13.79
C THR A 191 70.80 -39.98 -13.76
N GLU A 192 71.42 -39.48 -12.69
CA GLU A 192 72.75 -39.82 -12.14
C GLU A 192 72.87 -39.34 -10.69
#